data_AF-A0AAW3F9S4-F1
#
_entry.id   AF-A0AAW3F9S4-F1
#
_cell.length_a   1.000
_cell.length_b   1.000
_cell.length_c   1.000
_cell.angle_alpha   90.00
_cell.angle_beta   90.00
_cell.angle_gamma   90.00
#
_symmetry.space_group_name_H-M   'P 1'
#
loop_
_entity.id
_entity.type
_entity.pdbx_description
1 polymer ?
#
loop_
_entity_poly.entity_id
_entity_poly.type
_entity_poly.pdbx_seq_one_letter_code
_entity_poly.pdbx_strand_id
1 'polypeptide(L)'
;MDLRQDPFADTHFGRLALEKIKPTSPHFRLFEAGWLETGGPPDSWEIFEVIGAEFREAKRGPNKGKLSIMVPNTRRIVHLHRDELRDDSRAIDVP
;
A
#
# COMPACT_ATOMS: atom_id res chain seq x y z
N MET A 1 -0.46 -6.95 14.88
CA MET A 1 0.62 -6.09 14.37
C MET A 1 0.33 -4.65 14.76
N ASP A 2 1.35 -3.84 14.99
CA ASP A 2 1.20 -2.41 15.27
C ASP A 2 1.57 -1.62 14.00
N LEU A 3 0.61 -0.91 13.42
CA LEU A 3 0.75 -0.21 12.15
C LEU A 3 1.14 1.26 12.33
N ARG A 4 1.74 1.61 13.47
CA ARG A 4 2.33 2.95 13.66
C ARG A 4 3.37 3.26 12.58
N GLN A 5 4.11 2.25 12.14
CA GLN A 5 4.94 2.30 10.93
C GLN A 5 4.12 1.80 9.73
N ASP A 6 4.27 2.45 8.58
CA ASP A 6 3.71 1.97 7.31
C ASP A 6 4.78 1.11 6.62
N PRO A 7 4.70 -0.24 6.72
CA PRO A 7 5.76 -1.12 6.23
C PRO A 7 5.91 -1.08 4.70
N PHE A 8 4.89 -0.59 3.99
CA PHE A 8 4.91 -0.53 2.54
C PHE A 8 5.23 0.87 2.02
N ALA A 9 5.01 1.94 2.79
CA ALA A 9 5.25 3.31 2.34
C ALA A 9 6.64 3.58 1.77
N ASP A 10 7.67 2.91 2.31
CA ASP A 10 9.06 3.09 1.86
C ASP A 10 9.43 2.23 0.63
N THR A 11 8.58 1.28 0.26
CA THR A 11 8.76 0.46 -0.94
C THR A 11 8.45 1.27 -2.20
N HIS A 12 9.05 0.90 -3.33
CA HIS A 12 8.81 1.58 -4.61
C HIS A 12 7.32 1.58 -4.99
N PHE A 13 6.65 0.41 -4.94
CA PHE A 13 5.22 0.30 -5.22
C PHE A 13 4.37 1.06 -4.20
N GLY A 14 4.78 1.11 -2.93
CA GLY A 14 4.03 1.80 -1.89
C GLY A 14 4.02 3.30 -2.10
N ARG A 15 5.15 3.89 -2.53
CA ARG A 15 5.21 5.31 -2.93
C ARG A 15 4.28 5.59 -4.09
N LEU A 16 4.32 4.79 -5.16
CA LEU A 16 3.43 4.93 -6.32
C LEU A 16 1.95 4.80 -5.94
N ALA A 17 1.61 3.80 -5.11
CA ALA A 17 0.26 3.59 -4.64
C ALA A 17 -0.24 4.76 -3.78
N LEU A 18 0.60 5.27 -2.87
CA LEU A 18 0.27 6.42 -2.04
C LEU A 18 0.06 7.69 -2.88
N GLU A 19 0.85 7.92 -3.93
CA GLU A 19 0.61 9.04 -4.85
C GLU A 19 -0.76 8.95 -5.53
N LYS A 20 -1.14 7.76 -6.03
CA LYS A 20 -2.43 7.56 -6.72
C LYS A 20 -3.65 7.61 -5.79
N ILE A 21 -3.49 7.21 -4.54
CA ILE A 21 -4.62 7.05 -3.59
C ILE A 21 -4.95 8.32 -2.81
N LYS A 22 -4.13 9.36 -2.95
CA LYS A 22 -4.31 10.67 -2.31
C LYS A 22 -5.70 11.26 -2.62
N PRO A 23 -6.30 11.99 -1.66
CA PRO A 23 -5.78 12.30 -0.32
C PRO A 23 -5.99 11.16 0.67
N THR A 24 -5.05 10.98 1.61
CA THR A 24 -5.11 9.99 2.69
C THR A 24 -5.04 10.65 4.07
N SER A 25 -5.60 9.99 5.09
CA SER A 25 -5.48 10.46 6.48
C SER A 25 -4.10 10.08 7.06
N PRO A 26 -3.64 10.74 8.15
CA PRO A 26 -2.37 10.40 8.80
C PRO A 26 -2.29 8.96 9.33
N HIS A 27 -3.43 8.29 9.50
CA HIS A 27 -3.52 6.90 9.94
C HIS A 27 -3.88 5.93 8.80
N PHE A 28 -3.87 6.40 7.56
CA PHE A 28 -3.97 5.53 6.41
C PHE A 28 -2.70 4.69 6.28
N ARG A 29 -2.86 3.39 6.11
CA ARG A 29 -1.75 2.45 5.94
C ARG A 29 -2.07 1.51 4.79
N LEU A 30 -1.10 1.28 3.93
CA LEU A 30 -1.11 0.13 3.06
C LEU A 30 -0.95 -1.13 3.94
N PHE A 31 -1.69 -2.19 3.65
CA PHE A 31 -1.65 -3.42 4.46
C PHE A 31 -1.59 -4.70 3.63
N GLU A 32 -1.83 -4.62 2.33
CA GLU A 32 -1.82 -5.77 1.43
C GLU A 32 -1.35 -5.31 0.04
N ALA A 33 -0.48 -6.10 -0.58
CA ALA A 33 0.04 -5.83 -1.91
C ALA A 33 0.36 -7.16 -2.60
N GLY A 34 0.03 -7.29 -3.88
CA GLY A 34 0.27 -8.52 -4.63
C GLY A 34 -0.09 -8.40 -6.11
N TRP A 35 0.47 -9.29 -6.92
CA TRP A 35 0.06 -9.42 -8.31
C TRP A 35 -1.33 -10.05 -8.39
N LEU A 36 -2.20 -9.48 -9.22
CA LEU A 36 -3.50 -10.04 -9.51
C LEU A 36 -3.33 -11.16 -10.53
N GLU A 37 -3.66 -12.38 -10.13
CA GLU A 37 -3.57 -13.56 -10.98
C GLU A 37 -4.58 -13.47 -12.14
N THR A 38 -4.06 -13.36 -13.36
CA THR A 38 -4.85 -13.33 -14.60
C THR A 38 -4.85 -14.67 -15.34
N GLY A 39 -4.34 -15.73 -14.69
CA GLY A 39 -4.00 -17.01 -15.31
C GLY A 39 -2.64 -16.99 -16.02
N GLY A 40 -2.14 -18.18 -16.37
CA GLY A 40 -0.78 -18.32 -16.92
C GLY A 40 0.32 -18.25 -15.85
N PRO A 41 1.60 -18.22 -16.25
CA PRO A 41 2.71 -18.12 -15.31
C PRO A 41 2.74 -16.76 -14.59
N PRO A 42 3.32 -16.66 -13.37
CA PRO A 42 3.44 -15.38 -12.65
C PRO A 42 4.09 -14.25 -13.45
N ASP A 43 4.94 -14.60 -14.41
CA ASP A 43 5.59 -13.66 -15.31
C ASP A 43 4.66 -13.05 -16.36
N SER A 44 3.42 -13.53 -16.52
CA SER A 44 2.41 -12.88 -17.37
C SER A 44 1.45 -11.97 -16.61
N TRP A 45 1.60 -11.82 -15.29
CA TRP A 45 0.73 -10.95 -14.51
C TRP A 45 1.15 -9.48 -14.70
N GLU A 46 0.19 -8.66 -15.09
CA GLU A 46 0.39 -7.25 -15.46
C GLU A 46 -0.07 -6.28 -14.37
N ILE A 47 -1.03 -6.69 -13.54
CA ILE A 47 -1.65 -5.83 -12.54
C ILE A 47 -1.13 -6.17 -11.16
N PHE A 48 -0.57 -5.17 -10.48
CA PHE A 48 -0.19 -5.23 -9.08
C PHE A 48 -1.21 -4.46 -8.25
N GLU A 49 -1.95 -5.18 -7.42
CA GLU A 49 -2.94 -4.62 -6.52
C GLU A 49 -2.28 -4.18 -5.21
N VAL A 50 -2.59 -2.97 -4.77
CA VAL A 50 -2.16 -2.43 -3.47
C VAL A 50 -3.39 -1.92 -2.73
N ILE A 51 -3.55 -2.38 -1.49
CA ILE A 51 -4.72 -2.10 -0.66
C ILE A 51 -4.27 -1.36 0.59
N GLY A 52 -4.99 -0.28 0.89
CA GLY A 52 -4.83 0.44 2.14
C GLY A 52 -6.16 0.74 2.82
N ALA A 53 -6.08 1.14 4.08
CA ALA A 53 -7.23 1.59 4.86
C ALA A 53 -6.77 2.55 5.96
N GLU A 54 -7.73 3.25 6.56
CA GLU A 54 -7.46 3.98 7.79
C GLU A 54 -7.50 3.03 8.98
N PHE A 55 -6.54 3.21 9.88
CA PHE A 55 -6.48 2.46 11.12
C PHE A 55 -6.66 3.39 12.31
N ARG A 56 -7.15 2.83 13.42
CA ARG A 56 -7.25 3.51 14.69
C ARG A 56 -6.66 2.67 15.80
N GLU A 57 -6.37 3.33 16.91
CA GLU A 57 -5.87 2.68 18.10
C GLU A 57 -6.92 1.73 18.70
N ALA A 58 -6.46 0.56 19.13
CA ALA A 58 -7.28 -0.33 19.93
C ALA A 58 -7.42 0.23 21.36
N LYS A 59 -8.66 0.42 21.82
CA LYS A 59 -8.96 0.93 23.18
C LYS A 59 -8.98 -0.18 24.25
N ARG A 60 -9.06 -1.45 23.85
CA ARG A 60 -9.25 -2.63 24.71
C ARG A 60 -8.57 -3.86 24.09
N GLY A 61 -8.37 -4.91 24.90
CA GLY A 61 -7.80 -6.19 24.47
C GLY A 61 -6.26 -6.21 24.42
N PRO A 62 -5.65 -7.32 23.97
CA PRO A 62 -4.20 -7.52 23.99
C PRO A 62 -3.41 -6.55 23.09
N ASN A 63 -4.09 -5.89 22.14
CA ASN A 63 -3.50 -4.89 21.27
C ASN A 63 -3.76 -3.45 21.72
N LYS A 64 -4.29 -3.22 22.93
CA LYS A 64 -4.54 -1.88 23.46
C LYS A 64 -3.29 -0.99 23.31
N GLY A 65 -3.47 0.24 22.82
CA GLY A 65 -2.34 1.16 22.56
C GLY A 65 -1.75 1.08 21.15
N LYS A 66 -2.10 0.06 20.36
CA LYS A 66 -1.54 -0.16 19.02
C LYS A 66 -2.48 0.35 17.94
N LEU A 67 -1.92 0.91 16.86
CA LEU A 67 -2.68 1.28 15.67
C LEU A 67 -2.96 0.00 14.88
N SER A 68 -4.11 -0.63 15.09
CA SER A 68 -4.35 -1.97 14.54
C SER A 68 -5.81 -2.28 14.21
N ILE A 69 -6.73 -1.33 14.40
CA ILE A 69 -8.15 -1.54 14.09
C ILE A 69 -8.47 -0.81 12.80
N MET A 70 -8.75 -1.56 11.74
CA MET A 70 -9.22 -0.97 10.48
C MET A 70 -10.55 -0.24 10.71
N VAL A 71 -10.65 0.99 10.21
CA VAL A 71 -11.87 1.78 10.24
C VAL A 71 -12.79 1.28 9.12
N PRO A 72 -14.05 0.90 9.42
CA PRO A 72 -15.00 0.46 8.39
C PRO A 72 -15.15 1.47 7.25
N ASN A 73 -15.33 0.97 6.03
CA ASN A 73 -15.54 1.77 4.82
C ASN A 73 -14.37 2.71 4.43
N THR A 74 -13.17 2.45 4.94
CA THR A 74 -11.96 3.20 4.54
C THR A 74 -11.01 2.40 3.67
N ARG A 75 -11.36 1.15 3.33
CA ARG A 75 -10.59 0.30 2.42
C ARG A 75 -10.59 0.93 1.03
N ARG A 76 -9.40 1.14 0.48
CA ARG A 76 -9.18 1.63 -0.88
C ARG A 76 -8.19 0.73 -1.58
N ILE A 77 -8.39 0.55 -2.87
CA ILE A 77 -7.59 -0.31 -3.74
C ILE A 77 -7.00 0.57 -4.83
N VAL A 78 -5.71 0.37 -5.12
CA VAL A 78 -5.03 0.94 -6.27
C VAL A 78 -4.41 -0.18 -7.08
N HIS A 79 -4.53 -0.07 -8.39
CA HIS A 79 -3.85 -0.94 -9.34
C HIS A 79 -2.66 -0.22 -9.96
N LEU A 80 -1.51 -0.88 -9.93
CA LEU A 80 -0.28 -0.48 -10.61
C LEU A 80 -0.02 -1.45 -11.74
N HIS A 81 0.31 -0.93 -12.93
CA HIS A 81 0.75 -1.78 -14.01
C HIS A 81 2.22 -2.19 -13.81
N ARG A 82 2.61 -3.36 -14.32
CA ARG A 82 3.99 -3.85 -14.25
C ARG A 82 4.99 -2.88 -14.82
N ASP A 83 4.63 -2.13 -15.85
CA ASP A 83 5.51 -1.13 -16.45
C ASP A 83 5.76 0.05 -15.51
N GLU A 84 4.76 0.45 -14.70
CA GLU A 84 4.93 1.50 -13.69
C GLU A 84 5.91 1.07 -12.59
N LEU A 85 5.95 -0.24 -12.29
CA LEU A 85 6.87 -0.82 -11.30
C LEU A 85 8.28 -1.06 -11.85
N ARG A 86 8.46 -1.04 -13.17
CA ARG A 86 9.76 -1.22 -13.84
C ARG A 86 10.49 0.10 -14.05
N ASP A 87 9.77 1.22 -14.14
CA ASP A 87 10.35 2.51 -14.47
C ASP A 87 10.94 3.20 -13.22
N ASP A 88 12.19 2.86 -12.90
CA ASP A 88 13.00 3.48 -11.84
C ASP A 88 14.23 4.23 -12.40
N SER A 89 14.21 4.60 -13.69
CA SER A 89 15.40 5.10 -14.43
C SER A 89 15.37 6.55 -14.92
N ARG A 90 14.43 7.39 -14.46
CA ARG A 90 14.41 8.81 -14.83
C ARG A 90 14.12 9.72 -13.64
N ALA A 91 15.14 10.00 -12.83
CA ALA A 91 15.36 11.31 -12.18
C ALA A 91 16.52 11.25 -11.16
N ILE A 92 17.76 10.97 -11.60
CA ILE A 92 18.94 11.60 -11.00
C ILE A 92 19.86 11.98 -12.15
N ASP A 93 19.49 13.06 -12.82
CA ASP A 93 20.47 13.91 -13.51
C ASP A 93 20.36 15.27 -12.82
N VAL A 94 21.35 15.59 -12.01
CA VAL A 94 21.51 16.85 -11.27
C VAL A 94 22.95 17.29 -11.56
N PRO A 95 23.16 18.56 -11.94
CA PRO A 95 24.07 18.98 -13.01
C PRO A 95 25.57 18.83 -12.76
#